data_AF-A0A6A4XRD6-F1
#
_entry.id   AF-A0A6A4XRD6-F1
#
_cell.length_a   1.000
_cell.length_b   1.000
_cell.length_c   1.000
_cell.angle_alpha   90.00
_cell.angle_beta   90.00
_cell.angle_gamma   90.00
#
_symmetry.space_group_name_H-M   'P 1'
#
loop_
_entity.id
_entity.type
_entity.pdbx_description
1 polymer ?
#
loop_
_entity_poly.entity_id
_entity_poly.type
_entity_poly.pdbx_seq_one_letter_code
_entity_poly.pdbx_strand_id
1 'polypeptide(L)'
;VAIRMKLYDSPICFVCAHLAAHTHNVAGRNADFANILTKIEFRESLLDDVNVGYQDPTDHVLTIHNHDFIFWLGDLNYRLVEDANFTVEDCFVHVEKRNFDLLLSRDQLNQEREKGNVFQGFEEGPITFAPTYKFQAGTSFYDRRPEKKVRAPAWCDRILWKAQPDTVKLRHYGAAMELDMSDHKPVGAQFLIKVNYEVEEKKDAVQREICRELDKWESDNKPKISISDNNLVHFDAVSYMVPQTKSLWIENTGLVVAHFQMAPKLQETALSKPWLTVTPTYGMIPPKERFELKVTIHVTIDAARVISSGKDTLDDTLILRVANGADHFLVVSGDYLPSCFGCSLEQLVVQVEPVRSLKPIKREAAVSQKIPKELWRMVDALYTHGLDAPAIFLDTDQSEAAVLREALDTGAVFPPHRPQSMAALLVHWLQSLRESVVPDETLTSESSSRTIIDGLSTIHYNVFIYVISFLREVLLHTARNQLNSSKLAHVFSRCLLGAPVVQSPTTKTDVMERLLSHFLTTGTL
;
A
#
# COMPACT_ATOMS: atom_id res chain seq x y z
N VAL A 1 56.97 -10.64 -8.18
CA VAL A 1 55.76 -10.77 -9.02
C VAL A 1 54.74 -11.56 -8.23
N ALA A 2 53.46 -11.21 -8.30
CA ALA A 2 52.41 -12.04 -7.71
C ALA A 2 51.25 -12.23 -8.69
N ILE A 3 50.60 -13.38 -8.61
CA ILE A 3 49.43 -13.74 -9.39
C ILE A 3 48.36 -14.19 -8.40
N ARG A 4 47.12 -13.76 -8.62
CA ARG A 4 45.97 -14.34 -7.96
C ARG A 4 45.03 -15.01 -8.94
N MET A 5 44.25 -15.96 -8.45
CA MET A 5 43.15 -16.58 -9.17
C MET A 5 42.06 -17.00 -8.20
N LYS A 6 40.90 -17.36 -8.74
CA LYS A 6 39.83 -18.04 -8.00
C LYS A 6 39.71 -19.45 -8.59
N LEU A 7 39.83 -20.48 -7.76
CA LEU A 7 39.59 -21.86 -8.16
C LEU A 7 38.32 -22.34 -7.45
N TYR A 8 37.25 -22.56 -8.22
CA TYR A 8 35.89 -22.68 -7.68
C TYR A 8 35.56 -21.49 -6.79
N ASP A 9 35.22 -21.71 -5.51
CA ASP A 9 34.96 -20.65 -4.54
C ASP A 9 36.10 -20.44 -3.54
N SER A 10 37.33 -20.72 -3.95
CA SER A 10 38.54 -20.52 -3.15
C SER A 10 39.55 -19.59 -3.83
N PRO A 11 39.83 -18.38 -3.29
CA PRO A 11 40.87 -17.50 -3.79
C PRO A 11 42.28 -18.00 -3.45
N ILE A 12 43.16 -18.00 -4.46
CA ILE A 12 44.56 -18.46 -4.35
C ILE A 12 45.50 -17.34 -4.81
N CYS A 13 46.56 -17.10 -4.06
CA CYS A 13 47.63 -16.17 -4.39
C CYS A 13 49.00 -16.86 -4.44
N PHE A 14 49.75 -16.61 -5.51
CA PHE A 14 51.14 -17.02 -5.67
C PHE A 14 52.03 -15.78 -5.70
N VAL A 15 53.00 -15.70 -4.79
CA VAL A 15 53.99 -14.63 -4.71
C VAL A 15 55.35 -15.21 -5.06
N CYS A 16 55.95 -14.76 -6.17
CA CYS A 16 57.31 -15.08 -6.56
C CYS A 16 58.22 -13.87 -6.26
N ALA A 17 59.14 -14.02 -5.30
CA ALA A 17 60.01 -12.96 -4.83
C ALA A 17 61.49 -13.26 -5.10
N HIS A 18 62.24 -12.21 -5.44
CA HIS A 18 63.70 -12.21 -5.46
C HIS A 18 64.15 -11.12 -4.50
N LEU A 19 64.59 -11.49 -3.30
CA LEU A 19 64.92 -10.56 -2.22
C LEU A 19 66.39 -10.12 -2.26
N ALA A 20 66.72 -9.04 -1.54
CA ALA A 20 68.06 -8.46 -1.51
C ALA A 20 69.19 -9.49 -1.27
N ALA A 21 70.20 -9.44 -2.14
CA ALA A 21 71.38 -10.29 -2.06
C ALA A 21 72.37 -9.86 -0.96
N HIS A 22 73.45 -10.64 -0.82
CA HIS A 22 74.54 -10.51 0.14
C HIS A 22 74.24 -11.00 1.56
N THR A 23 75.17 -11.78 2.12
CA THR A 23 75.04 -12.45 3.42
C THR A 23 74.65 -11.51 4.56
N HIS A 24 75.25 -10.32 4.63
CA HIS A 24 75.02 -9.36 5.72
C HIS A 24 73.71 -8.55 5.56
N ASN A 25 73.02 -8.60 4.42
CA ASN A 25 71.85 -7.76 4.16
C ASN A 25 70.52 -8.42 4.59
N VAL A 26 70.47 -8.95 5.82
CA VAL A 26 69.25 -9.56 6.38
C VAL A 26 68.15 -8.53 6.52
N ALA A 27 68.49 -7.33 7.02
CA ALA A 27 67.53 -6.23 7.15
C ALA A 27 66.90 -5.82 5.81
N GLY A 28 67.68 -5.81 4.72
CA GLY A 28 67.15 -5.56 3.38
C GLY A 28 66.15 -6.62 2.92
N ARG A 29 66.43 -7.91 3.16
CA ARG A 29 65.47 -9.00 2.84
C ARG A 29 64.18 -8.91 3.66
N ASN A 30 64.29 -8.61 4.95
CA ASN A 30 63.12 -8.40 5.81
C ASN A 30 62.29 -7.19 5.32
N ALA A 31 62.96 -6.10 4.93
CA ALA A 31 62.30 -4.92 4.38
C ALA A 31 61.65 -5.20 3.01
N ASP A 32 62.30 -5.96 2.13
CA ASP A 32 61.72 -6.38 0.85
C ASP A 32 60.47 -7.24 1.06
N PHE A 33 60.53 -8.22 1.99
CA PHE A 33 59.36 -9.01 2.38
C PHE A 33 58.20 -8.11 2.85
N ALA A 34 58.46 -7.19 3.77
CA ALA A 34 57.45 -6.27 4.29
C ALA A 34 56.89 -5.35 3.19
N ASN A 35 57.73 -4.86 2.28
CA ASN A 35 57.31 -4.05 1.14
C ASN A 35 56.42 -4.83 0.18
N ILE A 36 56.78 -6.07 -0.16
CA ILE A 36 55.97 -6.92 -1.04
C ILE A 36 54.61 -7.20 -0.39
N LEU A 37 54.61 -7.54 0.90
CA LEU A 37 53.40 -7.85 1.65
C LEU A 37 52.41 -6.66 1.72
N THR A 38 52.94 -5.44 1.84
CA THR A 38 52.14 -4.22 2.02
C THR A 38 51.77 -3.51 0.72
N LYS A 39 52.58 -3.64 -0.35
CA LYS A 39 52.41 -2.86 -1.58
C LYS A 39 51.83 -3.64 -2.75
N ILE A 40 51.79 -4.98 -2.69
CA ILE A 40 51.11 -5.75 -3.74
C ILE A 40 49.61 -5.61 -3.57
N GLU A 41 49.00 -5.01 -4.58
CA GLU A 41 47.56 -4.88 -4.75
C GLU A 41 47.12 -5.64 -6.01
N PHE A 42 45.97 -6.28 -5.93
CA PHE A 42 45.24 -6.86 -7.04
C PHE A 42 43.96 -6.06 -7.22
N ARG A 43 43.77 -5.47 -8.40
CA ARG A 43 42.56 -4.72 -8.75
C ARG A 43 41.73 -5.57 -9.69
N GLU A 44 40.50 -5.85 -9.32
CA GLU A 44 39.55 -6.51 -10.22
C GLU A 44 39.07 -5.51 -11.28
N SER A 45 38.96 -5.98 -12.53
CA SER A 45 38.37 -5.20 -13.61
C SER A 45 36.85 -5.25 -13.47
N LEU A 46 36.21 -4.09 -13.34
CA LEU A 46 34.75 -3.88 -13.15
C LEU A 46 33.86 -4.39 -14.30
N LEU A 47 34.35 -5.25 -15.19
CA LEU A 47 33.67 -5.63 -16.42
C LEU A 47 32.83 -6.91 -16.32
N ASP A 48 32.96 -7.70 -15.25
CA ASP A 48 32.31 -9.02 -15.16
C ASP A 48 31.05 -9.06 -14.25
N ASP A 49 30.78 -8.03 -13.44
CA ASP A 49 29.60 -7.96 -12.55
C ASP A 49 28.72 -6.74 -12.83
N VAL A 50 27.85 -6.83 -13.86
CA VAL A 50 26.96 -5.74 -14.29
C VAL A 50 25.71 -5.59 -13.39
N ASN A 51 25.68 -6.15 -12.17
CA ASN A 51 24.40 -6.20 -11.43
C ASN A 51 24.48 -6.19 -9.89
N VAL A 52 25.33 -5.35 -9.31
CA VAL A 52 25.18 -4.98 -7.88
C VAL A 52 25.33 -3.46 -7.75
N GLY A 53 24.31 -2.81 -7.17
CA GLY A 53 24.21 -1.36 -7.05
C GLY A 53 25.36 -0.72 -6.27
N TYR A 54 25.55 0.59 -6.48
CA TYR A 54 26.47 1.52 -5.79
C TYR A 54 27.38 0.86 -4.73
N GLN A 55 28.53 0.34 -5.17
CA GLN A 55 29.65 -0.01 -4.30
C GLN A 55 30.75 1.04 -4.44
N ASP A 56 31.38 1.37 -3.32
CA ASP A 56 32.44 2.37 -3.23
C ASP A 56 33.66 1.90 -4.05
N PRO A 57 34.21 2.69 -5.00
CA PRO A 57 35.34 2.29 -5.83
C PRO A 57 36.62 1.89 -5.07
N THR A 58 36.70 2.11 -3.74
CA THR A 58 37.81 1.63 -2.90
C THR A 58 37.67 0.16 -2.44
N ASP A 59 36.50 -0.48 -2.58
CA ASP A 59 36.24 -1.83 -2.06
C ASP A 59 36.85 -2.98 -2.89
N HIS A 60 37.43 -2.68 -4.06
CA HIS A 60 37.92 -3.69 -5.01
C HIS A 60 39.45 -3.88 -5.02
N VAL A 61 40.16 -3.34 -4.03
CA VAL A 61 41.61 -3.54 -3.88
C VAL A 61 41.88 -4.73 -2.95
N LEU A 62 42.25 -5.86 -3.54
CA LEU A 62 42.63 -7.05 -2.79
C LEU A 62 44.14 -7.04 -2.53
N THR A 63 44.55 -7.42 -1.33
CA THR A 63 45.97 -7.63 -0.95
C THR A 63 46.29 -9.12 -0.90
N ILE A 64 47.56 -9.45 -0.67
CA ILE A 64 47.99 -10.86 -0.47
C ILE A 64 47.18 -11.54 0.64
N HIS A 65 46.83 -10.82 1.71
CA HIS A 65 46.12 -11.38 2.87
C HIS A 65 44.65 -11.75 2.62
N ASN A 66 44.05 -11.29 1.51
CA ASN A 66 42.64 -11.57 1.18
C ASN A 66 42.41 -12.93 0.50
N HIS A 67 43.38 -13.85 0.56
CA HIS A 67 43.33 -15.15 -0.12
C HIS A 67 43.35 -16.30 0.89
N ASP A 68 42.57 -17.35 0.61
CA ASP A 68 42.49 -18.57 1.43
C ASP A 68 43.80 -19.35 1.39
N PHE A 69 44.47 -19.34 0.23
CA PHE A 69 45.73 -20.02 0.00
C PHE A 69 46.76 -19.02 -0.53
N ILE A 70 47.85 -18.83 0.21
CA ILE A 70 48.96 -17.98 -0.18
C ILE A 70 50.20 -18.85 -0.29
N PHE A 71 50.79 -18.94 -1.48
CA PHE A 71 52.06 -19.62 -1.73
C PHE A 71 53.12 -18.58 -2.03
N TRP A 72 54.18 -18.53 -1.23
CA TRP A 72 55.28 -17.61 -1.39
C TRP A 72 56.56 -18.37 -1.73
N LEU A 73 57.13 -18.08 -2.90
CA LEU A 73 58.28 -18.79 -3.42
C LEU A 73 59.31 -17.86 -4.07
N GLY A 74 60.50 -18.40 -4.33
CA GLY A 74 61.54 -17.74 -5.13
C GLY A 74 62.89 -17.72 -4.43
N ASP A 75 63.81 -16.90 -4.97
CA ASP A 75 65.12 -16.65 -4.36
C ASP A 75 64.96 -15.63 -3.23
N LEU A 76 64.72 -16.16 -2.02
CA LEU A 76 64.59 -15.35 -0.81
C LEU A 76 65.96 -14.89 -0.30
N ASN A 77 67.06 -15.41 -0.85
CA ASN A 77 68.43 -14.96 -0.62
C ASN A 77 68.94 -14.98 0.83
N TYR A 78 68.23 -15.60 1.76
CA TYR A 78 68.72 -15.85 3.12
C TYR A 78 69.90 -16.83 3.09
N ARG A 79 70.90 -16.57 3.91
CA ARG A 79 72.18 -17.28 3.91
C ARG A 79 72.44 -17.96 5.25
N LEU A 80 73.48 -18.77 5.31
CA LEU A 80 73.99 -19.26 6.58
C LEU A 80 74.68 -18.12 7.35
N VAL A 81 74.46 -18.07 8.65
CA VAL A 81 75.21 -17.19 9.54
C VAL A 81 76.63 -17.73 9.67
N GLU A 82 77.62 -16.87 9.39
CA GLU A 82 79.05 -17.12 9.59
C GLU A 82 79.51 -16.38 10.84
N ASP A 83 80.33 -17.00 11.69
CA ASP A 83 80.93 -16.36 12.86
C ASP A 83 82.37 -16.85 13.09
N ALA A 84 83.03 -16.36 14.14
CA ALA A 84 84.41 -16.71 14.45
C ALA A 84 84.65 -18.23 14.67
N ASN A 85 83.60 -18.98 15.05
CA ASN A 85 83.63 -20.40 15.33
C ASN A 85 82.99 -21.25 14.21
N PHE A 86 82.44 -20.62 13.17
CA PHE A 86 81.77 -21.32 12.07
C PHE A 86 81.96 -20.56 10.75
N THR A 87 82.94 -21.01 9.98
CA THR A 87 83.42 -20.37 8.75
C THR A 87 82.75 -20.96 7.50
N VAL A 88 83.01 -20.34 6.34
CA VAL A 88 82.61 -20.85 5.03
C VAL A 88 83.11 -22.28 4.77
N GLU A 89 84.31 -22.62 5.25
CA GLU A 89 84.86 -23.97 5.07
C GLU A 89 84.10 -25.01 5.91
N ASP A 90 83.71 -24.64 7.13
CA ASP A 90 82.88 -25.49 7.99
C ASP A 90 81.52 -25.77 7.33
N CYS A 91 80.93 -24.79 6.65
CA CYS A 91 79.73 -24.99 5.85
C CYS A 91 79.91 -26.09 4.79
N PHE A 92 81.02 -26.08 4.03
CA PHE A 92 81.30 -27.12 3.03
C PHE A 92 81.47 -28.50 3.66
N VAL A 93 82.25 -28.60 4.75
CA VAL A 93 82.47 -29.86 5.47
C VAL A 93 81.14 -30.45 5.98
N HIS A 94 80.24 -29.60 6.50
CA HIS A 94 78.94 -30.05 6.98
C HIS A 94 77.96 -30.39 5.87
N VAL A 95 78.04 -29.74 4.71
CA VAL A 95 77.27 -30.12 3.52
C VAL A 95 77.71 -31.50 3.01
N GLU A 96 79.01 -31.76 2.93
CA GLU A 96 79.56 -33.07 2.52
C GLU A 96 79.14 -34.20 3.48
N LYS A 97 79.11 -33.91 4.79
CA LYS A 97 78.63 -34.84 5.83
C LYS A 97 77.10 -34.95 5.89
N ARG A 98 76.36 -34.15 5.11
CA ARG A 98 74.89 -34.02 5.14
C ARG A 98 74.34 -33.67 6.53
N ASN A 99 75.08 -32.89 7.29
CA ASN A 99 74.66 -32.37 8.60
C ASN A 99 73.72 -31.17 8.43
N PHE A 100 72.58 -31.37 7.76
CA PHE A 100 71.67 -30.28 7.39
C PHE A 100 70.98 -29.64 8.60
N ASP A 101 70.66 -30.39 9.66
CA ASP A 101 70.03 -29.83 10.86
C ASP A 101 70.90 -28.74 11.52
N LEU A 102 72.21 -28.97 11.60
CA LEU A 102 73.15 -27.96 12.11
C LEU A 102 73.18 -26.72 11.22
N LEU A 103 73.26 -26.91 9.90
CA LEU A 103 73.27 -25.80 8.96
C LEU A 103 71.94 -25.03 8.96
N LEU A 104 70.80 -25.71 9.08
CA LEU A 104 69.46 -25.12 9.14
C LEU A 104 69.23 -24.35 10.45
N SER A 105 69.87 -24.72 11.56
CA SER A 105 69.88 -23.90 12.79
C SER A 105 70.60 -22.55 12.61
N ARG A 106 71.48 -22.48 11.60
CA ARG A 106 72.23 -21.29 11.20
C ARG A 106 71.65 -20.59 9.97
N ASP A 107 70.51 -21.07 9.44
CA ASP A 107 69.82 -20.44 8.31
C ASP A 107 69.13 -19.15 8.76
N GLN A 108 69.46 -18.04 8.10
CA GLN A 108 68.91 -16.74 8.46
C GLN A 108 67.37 -16.69 8.32
N LEU A 109 66.76 -17.38 7.35
CA LEU A 109 65.30 -17.36 7.21
C LEU A 109 64.64 -18.03 8.42
N ASN A 110 65.13 -19.20 8.83
CA ASN A 110 64.62 -19.88 10.02
C ASN A 110 64.76 -19.02 11.28
N GLN A 111 65.92 -18.39 11.49
CA GLN A 111 66.15 -17.52 12.65
C GLN A 111 65.25 -16.28 12.63
N GLU A 112 65.07 -15.65 11.47
CA GLU A 112 64.21 -14.45 11.37
C GLU A 112 62.72 -14.79 11.47
N ARG A 113 62.30 -15.99 11.04
CA ARG A 113 60.94 -16.52 11.27
C ARG A 113 60.69 -16.81 12.75
N GLU A 114 61.66 -17.43 13.44
CA GLU A 114 61.57 -17.74 14.88
C GLU A 114 61.49 -16.46 15.72
N LYS A 115 62.25 -15.41 15.35
CA LYS A 115 62.15 -14.07 15.96
C LYS A 115 60.85 -13.34 15.63
N GLY A 116 60.06 -13.84 14.68
CA GLY A 116 58.84 -13.19 14.19
C GLY A 116 59.08 -12.00 13.26
N ASN A 117 60.27 -11.82 12.70
CA ASN A 117 60.59 -10.66 11.84
C ASN A 117 59.99 -10.79 10.43
N VAL A 118 59.77 -12.02 9.95
CA VAL A 118 59.27 -12.30 8.60
C VAL A 118 58.36 -13.53 8.59
N PHE A 119 57.50 -13.62 7.58
CA PHE A 119 56.68 -14.82 7.30
C PHE A 119 55.85 -15.33 8.50
N GLN A 120 55.33 -14.43 9.35
CA GLN A 120 54.46 -14.81 10.45
C GLN A 120 53.19 -15.53 9.95
N GLY A 121 52.91 -16.69 10.54
CA GLY A 121 51.79 -17.55 10.15
C GLY A 121 51.97 -18.27 8.81
N PHE A 122 53.15 -18.18 8.18
CA PHE A 122 53.52 -19.06 7.07
C PHE A 122 54.23 -20.31 7.59
N GLU A 123 53.92 -21.42 6.96
CA GLU A 123 54.53 -22.72 7.15
C GLU A 123 55.57 -22.98 6.06
N GLU A 124 56.53 -23.85 6.38
CA GLU A 124 57.51 -24.36 5.43
C GLU A 124 57.75 -25.85 5.72
N GLY A 125 57.96 -26.63 4.66
CA GLY A 125 58.20 -28.06 4.78
C GLY A 125 59.57 -28.38 5.38
N PRO A 126 59.78 -29.57 5.94
CA PRO A 126 61.10 -30.01 6.35
C PRO A 126 62.07 -30.03 5.15
N ILE A 127 63.21 -29.37 5.28
CA ILE A 127 64.24 -29.30 4.24
C ILE A 127 65.17 -30.50 4.39
N THR A 128 65.07 -31.46 3.47
CA THR A 128 65.89 -32.68 3.47
C THR A 128 66.88 -32.75 2.29
N PHE A 129 67.02 -31.65 1.54
CA PHE A 129 67.88 -31.53 0.36
C PHE A 129 69.07 -30.59 0.64
N ALA A 130 70.14 -30.75 -0.13
CA ALA A 130 71.35 -29.94 0.02
C ALA A 130 71.11 -28.47 -0.34
N PRO A 131 71.92 -27.53 0.17
CA PRO A 131 71.84 -26.12 -0.21
C PRO A 131 71.85 -25.92 -1.74
N THR A 132 70.97 -25.06 -2.23
CA THR A 132 70.71 -24.89 -3.67
C THR A 132 71.59 -23.84 -4.34
N TYR A 133 72.42 -23.15 -3.55
CA TYR A 133 73.30 -22.08 -3.97
C TYR A 133 74.65 -22.20 -3.25
N LYS A 134 75.82 -21.82 -3.81
CA LYS A 134 76.10 -21.37 -5.18
C LYS A 134 76.91 -22.44 -5.92
N PHE A 135 76.40 -22.85 -7.08
CA PHE A 135 77.07 -23.82 -7.97
C PHE A 135 77.93 -23.14 -9.04
N GLN A 136 78.80 -23.91 -9.68
CA GLN A 136 79.41 -23.53 -10.94
C GLN A 136 78.45 -23.93 -12.05
N ALA A 137 77.90 -22.95 -12.77
CA ALA A 137 76.96 -23.19 -13.87
C ALA A 137 77.56 -24.18 -14.89
N GLY A 138 76.75 -25.15 -15.30
CA GLY A 138 77.15 -26.30 -16.12
C GLY A 138 77.66 -27.50 -15.31
N THR A 139 77.68 -27.45 -13.98
CA THR A 139 78.19 -28.54 -13.13
C THR A 139 77.38 -28.72 -11.83
N SER A 140 77.55 -29.86 -11.18
CA SER A 140 77.04 -30.16 -9.83
C SER A 140 78.00 -29.76 -8.70
N PHE A 141 79.04 -28.97 -8.97
CA PHE A 141 80.01 -28.55 -7.96
C PHE A 141 79.71 -27.16 -7.41
N TYR A 142 79.85 -26.98 -6.09
CA TYR A 142 79.81 -25.65 -5.50
C TYR A 142 80.96 -24.76 -6.02
N ASP A 143 80.72 -23.45 -6.13
CA ASP A 143 81.69 -22.49 -6.67
C ASP A 143 82.79 -22.16 -5.65
N ARG A 144 83.87 -22.95 -5.70
CA ARG A 144 85.09 -22.79 -4.88
C ARG A 144 86.30 -22.34 -5.72
N ARG A 145 86.05 -21.79 -6.91
CA ARG A 145 87.11 -21.41 -7.84
C ARG A 145 87.96 -20.25 -7.27
N PRO A 146 89.31 -20.34 -7.29
CA PRO A 146 90.19 -19.33 -6.69
C PRO A 146 89.99 -17.90 -7.20
N GLU A 147 89.56 -17.75 -8.46
CA GLU A 147 89.30 -16.48 -9.13
C GLU A 147 87.96 -15.82 -8.74
N LYS A 148 87.17 -16.47 -7.88
CA LYS A 148 85.88 -15.97 -7.38
C LYS A 148 85.89 -15.88 -5.85
N LYS A 149 85.13 -14.92 -5.32
CA LYS A 149 84.84 -14.88 -3.88
C LYS A 149 84.04 -16.15 -3.51
N VAL A 150 84.66 -17.02 -2.72
CA VAL A 150 84.02 -18.23 -2.18
C VAL A 150 82.86 -17.82 -1.28
N ARG A 151 81.68 -18.43 -1.50
CA ARG A 151 80.46 -18.18 -0.72
C ARG A 151 80.07 -19.47 -0.01
N ALA A 152 79.61 -19.37 1.24
CA ALA A 152 78.99 -20.50 1.90
C ALA A 152 77.79 -21.03 1.09
N PRO A 153 77.59 -22.36 1.01
CA PRO A 153 76.37 -22.93 0.49
C PRO A 153 75.14 -22.40 1.25
N ALA A 154 74.03 -22.12 0.57
CA ALA A 154 72.81 -21.59 1.18
C ALA A 154 71.53 -22.13 0.54
N TRP A 155 70.46 -22.21 1.32
CA TRP A 155 69.09 -22.44 0.84
C TRP A 155 68.44 -21.10 0.51
N CYS A 156 68.88 -20.52 -0.61
CA CYS A 156 68.34 -19.27 -1.13
C CYS A 156 66.92 -19.44 -1.68
N ASP A 157 66.65 -20.58 -2.32
CA ASP A 157 65.43 -20.87 -3.05
C ASP A 157 64.42 -21.59 -2.14
N ARG A 158 63.31 -20.94 -1.80
CA ARG A 158 62.39 -21.40 -0.73
C ARG A 158 60.94 -21.37 -1.19
N ILE A 159 60.10 -22.19 -0.56
CA ILE A 159 58.66 -22.24 -0.80
C ILE A 159 57.94 -22.34 0.55
N LEU A 160 57.20 -21.29 0.89
CA LEU A 160 56.39 -21.17 2.10
C LEU A 160 54.91 -21.05 1.71
N TRP A 161 54.01 -21.40 2.62
CA TRP A 161 52.58 -21.23 2.39
C TRP A 161 51.85 -20.74 3.64
N LYS A 162 50.70 -20.09 3.45
CA LYS A 162 49.76 -19.73 4.51
C LYS A 162 48.36 -20.08 4.05
N ALA A 163 47.65 -20.87 4.84
CA ALA A 163 46.26 -21.25 4.61
C ALA A 163 45.60 -21.58 5.95
N GLN A 164 44.28 -21.79 5.95
CA GLN A 164 43.58 -22.29 7.13
C GLN A 164 44.06 -23.71 7.51
N PRO A 165 44.02 -24.09 8.79
CA PRO A 165 44.31 -25.46 9.21
C PRO A 165 43.45 -26.48 8.45
N ASP A 166 44.00 -27.66 8.19
CA ASP A 166 43.33 -28.79 7.52
C ASP A 166 42.88 -28.58 6.06
N THR A 167 43.10 -27.41 5.46
CA THR A 167 42.77 -27.13 4.06
C THR A 167 43.93 -27.35 3.09
N VAL A 168 45.17 -27.36 3.59
CA VAL A 168 46.39 -27.60 2.80
C VAL A 168 47.21 -28.74 3.39
N LYS A 169 47.78 -29.58 2.51
CA LYS A 169 48.72 -30.64 2.90
C LYS A 169 49.90 -30.69 1.93
N LEU A 170 51.10 -30.46 2.45
CA LEU A 170 52.34 -30.67 1.71
C LEU A 170 52.51 -32.17 1.41
N ARG A 171 52.82 -32.50 0.16
CA ARG A 171 53.07 -33.88 -0.33
C ARG A 171 54.54 -34.10 -0.65
N HIS A 172 55.19 -33.12 -1.23
CA HIS A 172 56.61 -33.18 -1.60
C HIS A 172 57.22 -31.79 -1.44
N TYR A 173 58.47 -31.74 -0.96
CA TYR A 173 59.31 -30.55 -0.99
C TYR A 173 60.75 -30.97 -1.25
N GLY A 174 61.36 -30.48 -2.32
CA GLY A 174 62.65 -30.97 -2.79
C GLY A 174 63.34 -30.07 -3.79
N ALA A 175 64.60 -30.37 -4.08
CA ALA A 175 65.40 -29.71 -5.10
C ALA A 175 65.86 -30.71 -6.18
N ALA A 176 65.84 -30.29 -7.44
CA ALA A 176 66.35 -31.04 -8.58
C ALA A 176 67.86 -30.82 -8.73
N MET A 177 68.64 -31.56 -7.93
CA MET A 177 70.10 -31.39 -7.84
C MET A 177 70.83 -31.78 -9.13
N GLU A 178 70.22 -32.62 -9.95
CA GLU A 178 70.70 -33.09 -11.25
C GLU A 178 70.65 -32.04 -12.38
N LEU A 179 69.96 -30.91 -12.15
CA LEU A 179 69.87 -29.83 -13.14
C LEU A 179 71.02 -28.83 -12.94
N ASP A 180 71.91 -28.75 -13.93
CA ASP A 180 73.19 -28.03 -13.83
C ASP A 180 73.24 -26.71 -14.62
N MET A 181 72.13 -26.25 -15.21
CA MET A 181 72.14 -25.10 -16.13
C MET A 181 72.44 -23.75 -15.44
N SER A 182 72.23 -23.64 -14.14
CA SER A 182 72.36 -22.41 -13.35
C SER A 182 73.34 -22.61 -12.18
N ASP A 183 73.77 -21.52 -11.56
CA ASP A 183 74.42 -21.55 -10.26
C ASP A 183 73.44 -21.75 -9.08
N HIS A 184 72.13 -21.85 -9.38
CA HIS A 184 71.08 -22.28 -8.47
C HIS A 184 70.48 -23.64 -8.89
N LYS A 185 69.93 -24.37 -7.91
CA LYS A 185 69.19 -25.62 -8.14
C LYS A 185 67.68 -25.40 -8.03
N PRO A 186 66.86 -25.83 -9.01
CA PRO A 186 65.41 -25.66 -8.94
C PRO A 186 64.80 -26.34 -7.72
N VAL A 187 63.90 -25.63 -7.03
CA VAL A 187 63.15 -26.12 -5.87
C VAL A 187 61.68 -26.24 -6.22
N GLY A 188 61.06 -27.34 -5.84
CA GLY A 188 59.66 -27.63 -6.09
C GLY A 188 58.93 -28.12 -4.84
N ALA A 189 57.65 -27.77 -4.73
CA ALA A 189 56.75 -28.28 -3.71
C ALA A 189 55.42 -28.71 -4.33
N GLN A 190 54.87 -29.81 -3.85
CA GLN A 190 53.57 -30.33 -4.25
C GLN A 190 52.59 -30.25 -3.09
N PHE A 191 51.43 -29.67 -3.32
CA PHE A 191 50.38 -29.50 -2.31
C PHE A 191 49.09 -30.21 -2.73
N LEU A 192 48.38 -30.74 -1.73
CA LEU A 192 46.97 -31.09 -1.85
C LEU A 192 46.16 -30.01 -1.11
N ILE A 193 45.27 -29.32 -1.81
CA ILE A 193 44.40 -28.29 -1.26
C ILE A 193 42.93 -28.72 -1.31
N LYS A 194 42.15 -28.33 -0.29
CA LYS A 194 40.69 -28.47 -0.25
C LYS A 194 40.06 -27.16 -0.67
N VAL A 195 39.38 -27.16 -1.80
CA VAL A 195 38.71 -25.97 -2.35
C VAL A 195 37.20 -26.03 -2.13
N ASN A 196 36.58 -24.88 -2.00
CA ASN A 196 35.13 -24.77 -1.86
C ASN A 196 34.47 -24.95 -3.22
N TYR A 197 33.62 -25.97 -3.35
CA TYR A 197 32.88 -26.28 -4.57
C TYR A 197 31.40 -26.01 -4.34
N GLU A 198 30.79 -25.17 -5.17
CA GLU A 198 29.36 -24.90 -5.13
C GLU A 198 28.59 -26.12 -5.68
N VAL A 199 27.61 -26.61 -4.91
CA VAL A 199 26.75 -27.71 -5.31
C VAL A 199 25.40 -27.15 -5.75
N GLU A 200 25.12 -27.16 -7.05
CA GLU A 200 23.96 -26.49 -7.66
C GLU A 200 22.63 -26.89 -6.99
N GLU A 201 22.41 -28.19 -6.76
CA GLU A 201 21.17 -28.68 -6.14
C GLU A 201 20.94 -28.09 -4.73
N LYS A 202 22.01 -27.86 -3.95
CA LYS A 202 21.92 -27.26 -2.62
C LYS A 202 21.69 -25.75 -2.71
N LYS A 203 22.34 -25.08 -3.67
CA LYS A 203 22.12 -23.67 -3.95
C LYS A 203 20.66 -23.41 -4.34
N ASP A 204 20.11 -24.21 -5.25
CA ASP A 204 18.71 -24.15 -5.67
C ASP A 204 17.74 -24.42 -4.51
N ALA A 205 18.10 -25.32 -3.60
CA ALA A 205 17.30 -25.58 -2.40
C ALA A 205 17.26 -24.35 -1.47
N VAL A 206 18.43 -23.75 -1.19
CA VAL A 206 18.54 -22.55 -0.36
C VAL A 206 17.84 -21.36 -1.02
N GLN A 207 18.01 -21.15 -2.32
CA GLN A 207 17.33 -20.07 -3.05
C GLN A 207 15.80 -20.23 -2.98
N ARG A 208 15.27 -21.44 -3.18
CA ARG A 208 13.83 -21.70 -3.04
C ARG A 208 13.32 -21.46 -1.63
N GLU A 209 14.09 -21.82 -0.62
CA GLU A 209 13.76 -21.55 0.78
C GLU A 209 13.69 -20.05 1.06
N ILE A 210 14.71 -19.29 0.66
CA ILE A 210 14.75 -17.83 0.79
C ILE A 210 13.56 -17.18 0.06
N CYS A 211 13.30 -17.56 -1.19
CA CYS A 211 12.15 -17.02 -1.95
C CYS A 211 10.83 -17.30 -1.23
N ARG A 212 10.66 -18.52 -0.68
CA ARG A 212 9.45 -18.87 0.06
C ARG A 212 9.30 -18.07 1.36
N GLU A 213 10.39 -17.79 2.06
CA GLU A 213 10.36 -16.95 3.26
C GLU A 213 10.02 -15.50 2.91
N LEU A 214 10.56 -14.97 1.81
CA LEU A 214 10.23 -13.64 1.30
C LEU A 214 8.76 -13.53 0.90
N ASP A 215 8.24 -14.50 0.13
CA ASP A 215 6.83 -14.54 -0.27
C ASP A 215 5.90 -14.58 0.95
N LYS A 216 6.25 -15.40 1.96
CA LYS A 216 5.51 -15.48 3.22
C LYS A 216 5.54 -14.15 3.96
N TRP A 217 6.72 -13.54 4.08
CA TRP A 217 6.87 -12.25 4.74
C TRP A 217 6.06 -11.16 4.04
N GLU A 218 6.10 -11.08 2.70
CA GLU A 218 5.29 -10.12 1.94
C GLU A 218 3.78 -10.36 2.14
N SER A 219 3.34 -11.62 2.15
CA SER A 219 1.95 -11.98 2.39
C SER A 219 1.49 -11.63 3.80
N ASP A 220 2.33 -11.86 4.80
CA ASP A 220 2.04 -11.60 6.21
C ASP A 220 2.02 -10.11 6.53
N ASN A 221 2.80 -9.30 5.81
CA ASN A 221 2.87 -7.84 5.96
C ASN A 221 1.90 -7.06 5.05
N LYS A 222 1.06 -7.73 4.26
CA LYS A 222 -0.07 -7.07 3.58
C LYS A 222 -1.18 -6.77 4.60
N PRO A 223 -1.75 -5.54 4.61
CA PRO A 223 -2.91 -5.24 5.44
C PRO A 223 -4.10 -6.16 5.11
N LYS A 224 -4.70 -6.75 6.15
CA LYS A 224 -5.84 -7.68 6.02
C LYS A 224 -6.94 -7.24 6.97
N ILE A 225 -8.15 -7.07 6.45
CA ILE A 225 -9.33 -6.75 7.26
C ILE A 225 -10.43 -7.78 7.04
N SER A 226 -11.30 -7.93 8.03
CA SER A 226 -12.59 -8.60 7.93
C SER A 226 -13.69 -7.63 8.30
N ILE A 227 -14.83 -7.73 7.63
CA ILE A 227 -15.99 -6.87 7.89
C ILE A 227 -17.13 -7.78 8.37
N SER A 228 -17.90 -7.31 9.34
CA SER A 228 -19.04 -8.06 9.89
C SER A 228 -20.12 -8.31 8.83
N ASP A 229 -21.04 -9.24 9.16
CA ASP A 229 -22.29 -9.47 8.41
C ASP A 229 -22.06 -9.80 6.92
N ASN A 230 -20.91 -10.40 6.61
CA ASN A 230 -20.49 -10.75 5.24
C ASN A 230 -20.54 -9.55 4.27
N ASN A 231 -20.24 -8.34 4.77
CA ASN A 231 -20.30 -7.09 4.02
C ASN A 231 -21.72 -6.68 3.57
N LEU A 232 -22.77 -7.26 4.17
CA LEU A 232 -24.17 -6.97 3.81
C LEU A 232 -24.83 -6.09 4.87
N VAL A 233 -25.50 -5.03 4.42
CA VAL A 233 -26.35 -4.20 5.27
C VAL A 233 -27.73 -4.08 4.64
N HIS A 234 -28.68 -4.81 5.19
CA HIS A 234 -30.07 -4.74 4.75
C HIS A 234 -30.91 -3.88 5.71
N PHE A 235 -31.85 -3.08 5.21
CA PHE A 235 -32.79 -2.28 6.01
C PHE A 235 -34.24 -2.68 5.71
N ASP A 236 -34.94 -3.27 6.68
CA ASP A 236 -36.22 -3.97 6.43
C ASP A 236 -37.45 -3.05 6.23
N ALA A 237 -37.38 -1.79 6.66
CA ALA A 237 -38.56 -0.91 6.70
C ALA A 237 -38.18 0.56 6.54
N VAL A 238 -37.58 0.92 5.41
CA VAL A 238 -37.11 2.29 5.16
C VAL A 238 -38.30 3.20 4.88
N SER A 239 -38.49 4.20 5.73
CA SER A 239 -39.57 5.19 5.59
C SER A 239 -39.07 6.50 4.99
N TYR A 240 -39.96 7.16 4.25
CA TYR A 240 -39.70 8.48 3.69
C TYR A 240 -39.36 9.53 4.77
N MET A 241 -38.26 10.26 4.56
CA MET A 241 -37.76 11.32 5.45
C MET A 241 -37.43 10.88 6.88
N VAL A 242 -37.28 9.57 7.15
CA VAL A 242 -36.86 9.03 8.45
C VAL A 242 -35.47 8.39 8.29
N PRO A 243 -34.39 9.00 8.78
CA PRO A 243 -33.06 8.40 8.69
C PRO A 243 -32.97 7.13 9.54
N GLN A 244 -32.36 6.10 8.99
CA GLN A 244 -32.06 4.85 9.70
C GLN A 244 -30.57 4.54 9.58
N THR A 245 -29.94 4.19 10.70
CA THR A 245 -28.51 3.88 10.75
C THR A 245 -28.29 2.46 11.26
N LYS A 246 -27.46 1.69 10.56
CA LYS A 246 -26.91 0.40 11.01
C LYS A 246 -25.38 0.49 11.10
N SER A 247 -24.81 -0.23 12.06
CA SER A 247 -23.37 -0.28 12.26
C SER A 247 -22.79 -1.56 11.66
N LEU A 248 -21.67 -1.44 10.97
CA LEU A 248 -20.80 -2.53 10.54
C LEU A 248 -19.49 -2.44 11.30
N TRP A 249 -18.90 -3.59 11.62
CA TRP A 249 -17.60 -3.64 12.28
C TRP A 249 -16.52 -4.08 11.30
N ILE A 250 -15.44 -3.30 11.23
CA ILE A 250 -14.23 -3.64 10.47
C ILE A 250 -13.16 -4.05 11.47
N GLU A 251 -12.59 -5.24 11.31
CA GLU A 251 -11.55 -5.80 12.17
C GLU A 251 -10.26 -5.98 11.38
N ASN A 252 -9.12 -5.52 11.92
CA ASN A 252 -7.83 -5.79 11.32
C ASN A 252 -7.31 -7.16 11.78
N THR A 253 -7.33 -8.13 10.86
CA THR A 253 -6.86 -9.51 11.08
C THR A 253 -5.41 -9.71 10.65
N GLY A 254 -4.77 -8.69 10.07
CA GLY A 254 -3.37 -8.69 9.66
C GLY A 254 -2.39 -8.36 10.79
N LEU A 255 -1.11 -8.30 10.42
CA LEU A 255 -0.01 -7.98 11.35
C LEU A 255 0.43 -6.51 11.30
N VAL A 256 -0.04 -5.76 10.30
CA VAL A 256 0.30 -4.34 10.06
C VAL A 256 -0.93 -3.47 10.19
N VAL A 257 -0.75 -2.16 10.43
CA VAL A 257 -1.85 -1.19 10.50
C VAL A 257 -2.58 -1.11 9.15
N ALA A 258 -3.89 -1.29 9.16
CA ALA A 258 -4.73 -1.15 7.98
C ALA A 258 -5.24 0.29 7.87
N HIS A 259 -4.94 0.96 6.76
CA HIS A 259 -5.50 2.26 6.41
C HIS A 259 -6.61 2.04 5.41
N PHE A 260 -7.83 2.49 5.72
CA PHE A 260 -8.97 2.35 4.83
C PHE A 260 -9.51 3.71 4.38
N GLN A 261 -10.11 3.72 3.20
CA GLN A 261 -10.89 4.85 2.68
C GLN A 261 -12.03 4.37 1.80
N MET A 262 -13.14 5.09 1.80
CA MET A 262 -14.23 4.88 0.88
C MET A 262 -13.85 5.45 -0.49
N ALA A 263 -14.04 4.66 -1.53
CA ALA A 263 -13.71 5.02 -2.91
C ALA A 263 -14.98 5.09 -3.76
N PRO A 264 -15.05 6.04 -4.71
CA PRO A 264 -16.15 6.06 -5.68
C PRO A 264 -16.03 4.87 -6.65
N LYS A 265 -17.16 4.49 -7.25
CA LYS A 265 -17.18 3.47 -8.31
C LYS A 265 -16.50 4.00 -9.58
N LEU A 266 -16.13 3.08 -10.47
CA LEU A 266 -15.52 3.44 -11.75
C LEU A 266 -16.46 4.39 -12.52
N GLN A 267 -15.95 5.56 -12.93
CA GLN A 267 -16.70 6.62 -13.63
C GLN A 267 -17.68 7.44 -12.77
N GLU A 268 -17.84 7.13 -11.48
CA GLU A 268 -18.63 7.93 -10.54
C GLU A 268 -17.72 8.89 -9.75
N THR A 269 -18.26 10.05 -9.36
CA THR A 269 -17.58 10.99 -8.44
C THR A 269 -18.10 10.87 -7.01
N ALA A 270 -19.35 10.46 -6.85
CA ALA A 270 -19.97 10.22 -5.55
C ALA A 270 -19.57 8.85 -5.00
N LEU A 271 -19.50 8.76 -3.66
CA LEU A 271 -19.23 7.49 -2.96
C LEU A 271 -20.43 6.54 -2.99
N SER A 272 -21.63 7.10 -3.12
CA SER A 272 -22.90 6.41 -2.94
C SER A 272 -24.04 7.18 -3.63
N LYS A 273 -25.20 6.52 -3.77
CA LYS A 273 -26.45 7.16 -4.15
C LYS A 273 -26.86 8.23 -3.13
N PRO A 274 -27.65 9.26 -3.52
CA PRO A 274 -27.98 10.39 -2.65
C PRO A 274 -28.71 10.04 -1.35
N TRP A 275 -29.41 8.91 -1.31
CA TRP A 275 -30.13 8.44 -0.12
C TRP A 275 -29.24 7.65 0.86
N LEU A 276 -27.99 7.37 0.51
CA LEU A 276 -27.06 6.55 1.30
C LEU A 276 -25.86 7.38 1.74
N THR A 277 -25.50 7.28 3.01
CA THR A 277 -24.29 7.89 3.57
C THR A 277 -23.54 6.89 4.45
N VAL A 278 -22.22 7.01 4.48
CA VAL A 278 -21.34 6.17 5.29
C VAL A 278 -20.38 7.05 6.08
N THR A 279 -20.17 6.73 7.37
CA THR A 279 -19.30 7.52 8.25
C THR A 279 -18.56 6.62 9.24
N PRO A 280 -17.26 6.83 9.44
CA PRO A 280 -16.37 7.75 8.70
C PRO A 280 -16.01 7.20 7.31
N THR A 281 -15.50 8.09 6.45
CA THR A 281 -15.09 7.73 5.08
C THR A 281 -13.64 7.30 4.97
N TYR A 282 -12.84 7.45 6.03
CA TYR A 282 -11.46 6.98 6.09
C TYR A 282 -11.05 6.72 7.55
N GLY A 283 -9.99 5.96 7.76
CA GLY A 283 -9.48 5.68 9.09
C GLY A 283 -8.29 4.73 9.09
N MET A 284 -7.78 4.46 10.30
CA MET A 284 -6.67 3.54 10.55
C MET A 284 -7.10 2.54 11.62
N ILE A 285 -6.74 1.28 11.43
CA ILE A 285 -7.11 0.17 12.33
C ILE A 285 -5.82 -0.56 12.71
N PRO A 286 -5.34 -0.44 13.96
CA PRO A 286 -4.23 -1.22 14.45
C PRO A 286 -4.49 -2.74 14.40
N PRO A 287 -3.45 -3.59 14.36
CA PRO A 287 -3.62 -5.04 14.38
C PRO A 287 -4.47 -5.53 15.55
N LYS A 288 -5.42 -6.44 15.30
CA LYS A 288 -6.36 -7.01 16.28
C LYS A 288 -7.37 -6.03 16.88
N GLU A 289 -7.45 -4.81 16.37
CA GLU A 289 -8.48 -3.85 16.77
C GLU A 289 -9.67 -3.86 15.80
N ARG A 290 -10.77 -3.28 16.27
CA ARG A 290 -12.01 -3.13 15.52
C ARG A 290 -12.43 -1.67 15.42
N PHE A 291 -13.11 -1.37 14.33
CA PHE A 291 -13.56 -0.03 13.98
C PHE A 291 -15.04 -0.05 13.57
N GLU A 292 -15.83 0.89 14.09
CA GLU A 292 -17.26 1.00 13.78
C GLU A 292 -17.49 1.87 12.54
N LEU A 293 -18.17 1.31 11.54
CA LEU A 293 -18.64 2.01 10.35
C LEU A 293 -20.16 2.19 10.42
N LYS A 294 -20.66 3.43 10.34
CA LYS A 294 -22.09 3.73 10.37
C LYS A 294 -22.61 3.94 8.96
N VAL A 295 -23.56 3.10 8.56
CA VAL A 295 -24.25 3.18 7.28
C VAL A 295 -25.64 3.75 7.53
N THR A 296 -25.97 4.87 6.91
CA THR A 296 -27.24 5.58 7.12
C THR A 296 -28.00 5.73 5.81
N ILE A 297 -29.24 5.22 5.79
CA ILE A 297 -30.20 5.47 4.72
C ILE A 297 -31.11 6.63 5.12
N HIS A 298 -31.28 7.59 4.22
CA HIS A 298 -32.23 8.68 4.36
C HIS A 298 -32.87 9.01 3.02
N VAL A 299 -34.13 8.60 2.84
CA VAL A 299 -34.87 8.83 1.60
C VAL A 299 -35.43 10.26 1.61
N THR A 300 -34.76 11.14 0.89
CA THR A 300 -35.17 12.54 0.66
C THR A 300 -36.27 12.65 -0.39
N ILE A 301 -36.78 13.86 -0.62
CA ILE A 301 -37.81 14.15 -1.64
C ILE A 301 -37.37 13.64 -3.03
N ASP A 302 -36.15 13.97 -3.45
CA ASP A 302 -35.68 13.61 -4.79
C ASP A 302 -35.51 12.10 -4.95
N ALA A 303 -34.99 11.42 -3.91
CA ALA A 303 -34.90 9.96 -3.90
C ALA A 303 -36.29 9.32 -3.97
N ALA A 304 -37.26 9.82 -3.20
CA ALA A 304 -38.62 9.29 -3.18
C ALA A 304 -39.31 9.40 -4.54
N ARG A 305 -39.14 10.51 -5.28
CA ARG A 305 -39.72 10.70 -6.62
C ARG A 305 -39.24 9.63 -7.61
N VAL A 306 -37.95 9.32 -7.57
CA VAL A 306 -37.33 8.33 -8.47
C VAL A 306 -37.72 6.90 -8.05
N ILE A 307 -37.63 6.58 -6.76
CA ILE A 307 -38.01 5.26 -6.22
C ILE A 307 -39.49 4.97 -6.48
N SER A 308 -40.39 5.91 -6.17
CA SER A 308 -41.84 5.76 -6.40
C SER A 308 -42.20 5.64 -7.88
N SER A 309 -41.32 6.04 -8.80
CA SER A 309 -41.52 5.85 -10.25
C SER A 309 -41.06 4.48 -10.76
N GLY A 310 -40.42 3.67 -9.90
CA GLY A 310 -39.82 2.39 -10.25
C GLY A 310 -38.51 2.51 -11.03
N LYS A 311 -37.94 3.73 -11.13
CA LYS A 311 -36.68 4.00 -11.85
C LYS A 311 -35.44 3.70 -11.01
N ASP A 312 -35.57 3.62 -9.69
CA ASP A 312 -34.49 3.29 -8.78
C ASP A 312 -35.00 2.40 -7.65
N THR A 313 -34.07 1.66 -7.03
CA THR A 313 -34.28 0.83 -5.85
C THR A 313 -33.31 1.24 -4.75
N LEU A 314 -33.61 0.86 -3.50
CA LEU A 314 -32.71 1.08 -2.37
C LEU A 314 -31.57 0.05 -2.35
N ASP A 315 -30.88 -0.10 -3.47
CA ASP A 315 -29.69 -0.95 -3.58
C ASP A 315 -28.50 -0.12 -4.02
N ASP A 316 -27.38 -0.25 -3.30
CA ASP A 316 -26.11 0.38 -3.66
C ASP A 316 -24.92 -0.43 -3.14
N THR A 317 -23.78 -0.29 -3.78
CA THR A 317 -22.53 -0.94 -3.38
C THR A 317 -21.48 0.11 -3.06
N LEU A 318 -21.02 0.16 -1.81
CA LEU A 318 -19.91 1.02 -1.40
C LEU A 318 -18.59 0.27 -1.53
N ILE A 319 -17.53 0.98 -1.94
CA ILE A 319 -16.18 0.41 -2.06
C ILE A 319 -15.33 0.90 -0.91
N LEU A 320 -14.87 -0.01 -0.06
CA LEU A 320 -13.90 0.25 1.00
C LEU A 320 -12.53 -0.24 0.52
N ARG A 321 -11.61 0.69 0.29
CA ARG A 321 -10.25 0.42 -0.17
C ARG A 321 -9.28 0.41 0.99
N VAL A 322 -8.49 -0.66 1.11
CA VAL A 322 -7.36 -0.72 2.04
C VAL A 322 -6.07 -0.37 1.30
N ALA A 323 -5.32 0.61 1.81
CA ALA A 323 -4.06 1.02 1.20
C ALA A 323 -3.07 -0.17 1.17
N ASN A 324 -2.50 -0.45 0.00
CA ASN A 324 -1.63 -1.62 -0.24
C ASN A 324 -2.28 -2.98 0.11
N GLY A 325 -3.61 -3.02 0.15
CA GLY A 325 -4.42 -4.20 0.46
C GLY A 325 -5.49 -4.44 -0.62
N ALA A 326 -6.53 -5.19 -0.24
CA ALA A 326 -7.66 -5.49 -1.11
C ALA A 326 -8.75 -4.41 -1.04
N ASP A 327 -9.55 -4.32 -2.10
CA ASP A 327 -10.82 -3.60 -2.10
C ASP A 327 -11.93 -4.52 -1.57
N HIS A 328 -12.79 -3.97 -0.70
CA HIS A 328 -13.94 -4.66 -0.11
C HIS A 328 -15.23 -3.98 -0.57
N PHE A 329 -16.22 -4.77 -0.98
CA PHE A 329 -17.50 -4.27 -1.47
C PHE A 329 -18.57 -4.46 -0.41
N LEU A 330 -19.14 -3.35 0.07
CA LEU A 330 -20.26 -3.34 1.01
C LEU A 330 -21.56 -3.22 0.23
N VAL A 331 -22.41 -4.24 0.29
CA VAL A 331 -23.71 -4.21 -0.38
C VAL A 331 -24.75 -3.72 0.60
N VAL A 332 -25.36 -2.59 0.27
CA VAL A 332 -26.43 -1.98 1.05
C VAL A 332 -27.73 -2.16 0.29
N SER A 333 -28.73 -2.75 0.95
CA SER A 333 -30.07 -2.91 0.41
C SER A 333 -31.12 -2.43 1.40
N GLY A 334 -32.31 -2.08 0.91
CA GLY A 334 -33.40 -1.66 1.76
C GLY A 334 -34.78 -1.93 1.16
N ASP A 335 -35.72 -2.28 2.03
CA ASP A 335 -37.12 -2.42 1.69
C ASP A 335 -37.80 -1.07 1.91
N TYR A 336 -38.03 -0.35 0.82
CA TYR A 336 -38.71 0.94 0.87
C TYR A 336 -40.20 0.74 1.15
N LEU A 337 -40.67 1.30 2.27
CA LEU A 337 -42.11 1.38 2.54
C LEU A 337 -42.73 2.42 1.62
N PRO A 338 -43.71 2.04 0.76
CA PRO A 338 -44.38 2.98 -0.12
C PRO A 338 -44.96 4.16 0.66
N SER A 339 -44.77 5.36 0.11
CA SER A 339 -45.30 6.60 0.67
C SER A 339 -46.10 7.34 -0.39
N CYS A 340 -47.16 8.05 0.01
CA CYS A 340 -47.91 8.94 -0.89
C CYS A 340 -47.11 10.20 -1.26
N PHE A 341 -45.98 10.44 -0.59
CA PHE A 341 -45.00 11.46 -0.91
C PHE A 341 -44.08 10.96 -2.04
N GLY A 342 -43.78 11.83 -3.03
CA GLY A 342 -43.04 11.42 -4.23
C GLY A 342 -43.88 10.76 -5.33
N CYS A 343 -45.19 10.59 -5.12
CA CYS A 343 -46.13 10.08 -6.12
C CYS A 343 -46.62 11.19 -7.06
N SER A 344 -47.10 10.79 -8.25
CA SER A 344 -47.83 11.70 -9.13
C SER A 344 -49.30 11.79 -8.71
N LEU A 345 -49.97 12.88 -9.09
CA LEU A 345 -51.40 13.03 -8.81
C LEU A 345 -52.21 11.94 -9.53
N GLU A 346 -51.82 11.56 -10.75
CA GLU A 346 -52.43 10.48 -11.55
C GLU A 346 -52.40 9.14 -10.83
N GLN A 347 -51.29 8.83 -10.16
CA GLN A 347 -51.16 7.60 -9.38
C GLN A 347 -52.11 7.63 -8.17
N LEU A 348 -52.15 8.76 -7.46
CA LEU A 348 -52.90 8.89 -6.21
C LEU A 348 -54.41 8.88 -6.41
N VAL A 349 -54.94 9.46 -7.50
CA VAL A 349 -56.39 9.46 -7.77
C VAL A 349 -56.95 8.09 -8.19
N VAL A 350 -56.11 7.23 -8.78
CA VAL A 350 -56.48 5.85 -9.13
C VAL A 350 -56.36 4.93 -7.91
N GLN A 351 -55.49 5.28 -6.97
CA GLN A 351 -55.27 4.52 -5.75
C GLN A 351 -56.34 4.82 -4.70
N VAL A 352 -57.45 4.07 -4.71
CA VAL A 352 -58.57 4.27 -3.78
C VAL A 352 -58.23 3.87 -2.33
N GLU A 353 -57.43 2.82 -2.16
CA GLU A 353 -56.97 2.34 -0.85
C GLU A 353 -55.66 3.04 -0.43
N PRO A 354 -55.32 3.12 0.87
CA PRO A 354 -54.05 3.67 1.34
C PRO A 354 -52.83 3.06 0.64
N VAL A 355 -51.73 3.81 0.54
CA VAL A 355 -50.56 3.39 -0.24
C VAL A 355 -49.93 2.09 0.26
N ARG A 356 -50.08 1.80 1.56
CA ARG A 356 -49.64 0.56 2.21
C ARG A 356 -50.79 -0.40 2.57
N SER A 357 -51.91 -0.35 1.84
CA SER A 357 -53.01 -1.31 2.02
C SER A 357 -52.61 -2.72 1.55
N LEU A 358 -52.96 -3.75 2.34
CA LEU A 358 -52.67 -5.15 2.06
C LEU A 358 -53.55 -5.75 0.94
N LYS A 359 -54.53 -5.02 0.41
CA LYS A 359 -55.46 -5.51 -0.62
C LYS A 359 -54.86 -5.29 -2.01
N PRO A 360 -54.87 -6.31 -2.90
CA PRO A 360 -54.37 -6.15 -4.27
C PRO A 360 -55.18 -5.06 -5.01
N ILE A 361 -54.46 -4.20 -5.73
CA ILE A 361 -55.07 -3.15 -6.58
C ILE A 361 -55.92 -3.83 -7.65
N LYS A 362 -57.25 -3.82 -7.49
CA LYS A 362 -58.16 -4.26 -8.55
C LYS A 362 -58.11 -3.22 -9.67
N ARG A 363 -57.40 -3.53 -10.76
CA ARG A 363 -57.42 -2.77 -12.03
C ARG A 363 -58.73 -2.99 -12.80
N GLU A 364 -59.88 -2.92 -12.12
CA GLU A 364 -61.16 -2.83 -12.83
C GLU A 364 -61.40 -1.35 -13.14
N ALA A 365 -61.52 -1.03 -14.43
CA ALA A 365 -61.78 0.31 -14.91
C ALA A 365 -63.08 0.86 -14.31
N ALA A 366 -63.02 2.04 -13.66
CA ALA A 366 -64.01 3.13 -13.73
C ALA A 366 -64.19 3.99 -12.45
N VAL A 367 -63.42 3.82 -11.37
CA VAL A 367 -63.50 4.74 -10.21
C VAL A 367 -62.18 5.46 -10.00
N SER A 368 -62.02 6.60 -10.66
CA SER A 368 -60.96 7.57 -10.36
C SER A 368 -61.54 8.63 -9.42
N GLN A 369 -60.85 8.92 -8.32
CA GLN A 369 -61.22 10.01 -7.42
C GLN A 369 -61.00 11.35 -8.13
N LYS A 370 -61.80 12.37 -7.81
CA LYS A 370 -61.60 13.71 -8.40
C LYS A 370 -60.35 14.41 -7.87
N ILE A 371 -59.97 14.09 -6.64
CA ILE A 371 -58.78 14.56 -5.93
C ILE A 371 -58.19 13.39 -5.12
N PRO A 372 -56.88 13.40 -4.82
CA PRO A 372 -56.28 12.40 -3.92
C PRO A 372 -56.95 12.40 -2.55
N LYS A 373 -57.23 11.20 -2.02
CA LYS A 373 -57.78 11.04 -0.66
C LYS A 373 -56.84 11.59 0.41
N GLU A 374 -55.52 11.57 0.19
CA GLU A 374 -54.53 12.11 1.11
C GLU A 374 -54.69 13.62 1.29
N LEU A 375 -54.90 14.34 0.18
CA LEU A 375 -55.22 15.77 0.18
C LEU A 375 -56.52 16.04 0.93
N TRP A 376 -57.58 15.28 0.62
CA TRP A 376 -58.86 15.42 1.30
C TRP A 376 -58.72 15.19 2.81
N ARG A 377 -58.03 14.13 3.24
CA ARG A 377 -57.83 13.81 4.67
C ARG A 377 -57.09 14.92 5.42
N MET A 378 -56.04 15.48 4.84
CA MET A 378 -55.29 16.59 5.46
C MET A 378 -56.14 17.86 5.54
N VAL A 379 -56.85 18.20 4.46
CA VAL A 379 -57.73 19.38 4.40
C VAL A 379 -58.92 19.24 5.34
N ASP A 380 -59.54 18.06 5.44
CA ASP A 380 -60.66 17.78 6.35
C ASP A 380 -60.26 17.92 7.82
N ALA A 381 -59.07 17.41 8.19
CA ALA A 381 -58.51 17.59 9.53
C ALA A 381 -58.27 19.07 9.86
N LEU A 382 -57.73 19.85 8.91
CA LEU A 382 -57.52 21.29 9.07
C LEU A 382 -58.84 22.08 9.08
N TYR A 383 -59.82 21.68 8.27
CA TYR A 383 -61.13 22.31 8.23
C TYR A 383 -61.86 22.13 9.56
N THR A 384 -61.79 20.93 10.13
CA THR A 384 -62.50 20.57 11.37
C THR A 384 -61.85 21.18 12.61
N HIS A 385 -60.52 21.27 12.66
CA HIS A 385 -59.78 21.61 13.89
C HIS A 385 -58.74 22.73 13.74
N GLY A 386 -58.48 23.22 12.54
CA GLY A 386 -57.35 24.10 12.24
C GLY A 386 -57.69 25.52 11.79
N LEU A 387 -58.92 25.82 11.35
CA LEU A 387 -59.26 27.12 10.74
C LEU A 387 -59.01 28.33 11.65
N ASP A 388 -59.17 28.16 12.97
CA ASP A 388 -58.96 29.21 13.98
C ASP A 388 -57.54 29.23 14.56
N ALA A 389 -56.71 28.24 14.23
CA ALA A 389 -55.38 28.11 14.82
C ALA A 389 -54.44 29.18 14.27
N PRO A 390 -53.72 29.93 15.13
CA PRO A 390 -52.80 30.96 14.67
C PRO A 390 -51.59 30.34 13.98
N ALA A 391 -51.07 31.05 12.96
CA ALA A 391 -49.81 30.72 12.28
C ALA A 391 -49.75 29.32 11.63
N ILE A 392 -50.90 28.70 11.29
CA ILE A 392 -50.90 27.54 10.39
C ILE A 392 -50.25 27.93 9.05
N PHE A 393 -49.50 27.01 8.44
CA PHE A 393 -48.62 27.24 7.26
C PHE A 393 -47.36 28.08 7.47
N LEU A 394 -47.12 28.61 8.67
CA LEU A 394 -45.89 29.39 8.99
C LEU A 394 -44.97 28.67 9.99
N ASP A 395 -45.45 27.60 10.63
CA ASP A 395 -44.66 26.77 11.53
C ASP A 395 -43.66 25.90 10.75
N THR A 396 -42.46 25.74 11.30
CA THR A 396 -41.36 24.94 10.74
C THR A 396 -41.08 23.68 11.53
N ASP A 397 -41.74 23.47 12.67
CA ASP A 397 -41.57 22.26 13.48
C ASP A 397 -42.07 21.01 12.73
N GLN A 398 -41.21 19.99 12.71
CA GLN A 398 -41.42 18.70 12.04
C GLN A 398 -41.54 17.54 13.03
N SER A 399 -41.62 17.79 14.33
CA SER A 399 -41.67 16.77 15.39
C SER A 399 -42.76 15.71 15.19
N GLU A 400 -43.95 16.12 14.74
CA GLU A 400 -45.09 15.22 14.49
C GLU A 400 -45.14 14.68 13.05
N ALA A 401 -44.28 15.17 12.15
CA ALA A 401 -44.40 14.93 10.72
C ALA A 401 -44.28 13.44 10.35
N ALA A 402 -43.37 12.69 11.00
CA ALA A 402 -43.20 11.27 10.73
C ALA A 402 -44.46 10.45 11.06
N VAL A 403 -45.09 10.73 12.21
CA VAL A 403 -46.28 10.00 12.64
C VAL A 403 -47.50 10.36 11.80
N LEU A 404 -47.63 11.62 11.38
CA LEU A 404 -48.71 12.03 10.48
C LEU A 404 -48.54 11.46 9.06
N ARG A 405 -47.32 11.39 8.54
CA ARG A 405 -47.01 10.68 7.28
C ARG A 405 -47.39 9.21 7.35
N GLU A 406 -47.05 8.55 8.46
CA GLU A 406 -47.41 7.14 8.68
C GLU A 406 -48.93 6.93 8.64
N ALA A 407 -49.70 7.81 9.29
CA ALA A 407 -51.16 7.77 9.26
C ALA A 407 -51.75 8.04 7.85
N LEU A 408 -51.11 8.89 7.04
CA LEU A 408 -51.49 9.08 5.64
C LEU A 408 -51.29 7.80 4.82
N ASP A 409 -50.08 7.25 4.88
CA ASP A 409 -49.69 6.12 4.05
C ASP A 409 -50.46 4.83 4.38
N THR A 410 -50.76 4.61 5.66
CA THR A 410 -51.48 3.42 6.14
C THR A 410 -53.00 3.57 6.13
N GLY A 411 -53.51 4.81 6.06
CA GLY A 411 -54.94 5.08 6.23
C GLY A 411 -55.39 5.14 7.69
N ALA A 412 -54.49 4.97 8.66
CA ALA A 412 -54.82 5.03 10.08
C ALA A 412 -55.34 6.42 10.49
N VAL A 413 -56.16 6.48 11.54
CA VAL A 413 -56.66 7.75 12.09
C VAL A 413 -55.47 8.60 12.53
N PHE A 414 -55.51 9.91 12.26
CA PHE A 414 -54.47 10.82 12.71
C PHE A 414 -54.40 10.82 14.25
N PRO A 415 -53.23 10.62 14.87
CA PRO A 415 -53.08 10.80 16.30
C PRO A 415 -53.37 12.26 16.70
N PRO A 416 -53.57 12.57 17.99
CA PRO A 416 -53.62 13.94 18.45
C PRO A 416 -52.39 14.73 17.98
N HIS A 417 -52.62 15.85 17.30
CA HIS A 417 -51.58 16.62 16.64
C HIS A 417 -51.92 18.10 16.63
N ARG A 418 -50.91 18.93 16.40
CA ARG A 418 -51.09 20.38 16.27
C ARG A 418 -51.62 20.71 14.87
N PRO A 419 -52.60 21.63 14.72
CA PRO A 419 -53.04 22.09 13.40
C PRO A 419 -51.88 22.61 12.53
N GLN A 420 -50.88 23.22 13.16
CA GLN A 420 -49.67 23.69 12.48
C GLN A 420 -48.87 22.55 11.84
N SER A 421 -48.75 21.40 12.51
CA SER A 421 -48.04 20.22 12.00
C SER A 421 -48.79 19.57 10.83
N MET A 422 -50.13 19.52 10.87
CA MET A 422 -50.93 19.08 9.71
C MET A 422 -50.82 20.06 8.53
N ALA A 423 -50.79 21.37 8.81
CA ALA A 423 -50.61 22.39 7.78
C ALA A 423 -49.22 22.29 7.12
N ALA A 424 -48.17 22.07 7.92
CA ALA A 424 -46.82 21.84 7.43
C ALA A 424 -46.74 20.55 6.59
N LEU A 425 -47.43 19.48 7.01
CA LEU A 425 -47.52 18.23 6.27
C LEU A 425 -48.18 18.42 4.89
N LEU A 426 -49.27 19.19 4.81
CA LEU A 426 -49.95 19.49 3.55
C LEU A 426 -49.03 20.24 2.58
N VAL A 427 -48.32 21.26 3.06
CA VAL A 427 -47.35 22.02 2.27
C VAL A 427 -46.23 21.10 1.77
N HIS A 428 -45.68 20.27 2.66
CA HIS A 428 -44.63 19.32 2.31
C HIS A 428 -45.11 18.26 1.32
N TRP A 429 -46.34 17.77 1.46
CA TRP A 429 -46.92 16.79 0.55
C TRP A 429 -47.06 17.36 -0.87
N LEU A 430 -47.58 18.59 -1.00
CA LEU A 430 -47.67 19.31 -2.28
C LEU A 430 -46.29 19.51 -2.92
N GLN A 431 -45.28 19.84 -2.12
CA GLN A 431 -43.89 19.96 -2.59
C GLN A 431 -43.28 18.63 -3.03
N SER A 432 -43.66 17.55 -2.36
CA SER A 432 -43.08 16.23 -2.60
C SER A 432 -43.62 15.55 -3.86
N LEU A 433 -44.72 16.04 -4.45
CA LEU A 433 -45.29 15.45 -5.65
C LEU A 433 -44.22 15.31 -6.75
N ARG A 434 -44.34 14.24 -7.54
CA ARG A 434 -43.41 13.98 -8.65
C ARG A 434 -43.50 15.09 -9.70
N GLU A 435 -44.72 15.42 -10.09
CA GLU A 435 -45.07 16.58 -10.89
C GLU A 435 -45.78 17.59 -9.99
N SER A 436 -45.39 18.85 -10.06
CA SER A 436 -46.03 19.92 -9.30
C SER A 436 -47.50 20.09 -9.71
N VAL A 437 -48.35 20.54 -8.78
CA VAL A 437 -49.78 20.79 -9.07
C VAL A 437 -49.95 21.71 -10.27
N VAL A 438 -49.08 22.73 -10.37
CA VAL A 438 -48.93 23.55 -11.56
C VAL A 438 -47.59 23.17 -12.22
N PRO A 439 -47.60 22.36 -13.28
CA PRO A 439 -46.38 21.93 -13.96
C PRO A 439 -45.60 23.12 -14.51
N ASP A 440 -44.28 23.00 -14.51
CA ASP A 440 -43.37 24.09 -14.87
C ASP A 440 -43.57 24.60 -16.31
N GLU A 441 -44.05 23.74 -17.21
CA GLU A 441 -44.34 24.04 -18.61
C GLU A 441 -45.57 24.94 -18.78
N THR A 442 -46.44 25.01 -17.77
CA THR A 442 -47.69 25.79 -17.83
C THR A 442 -47.48 27.28 -17.48
N LEU A 443 -46.29 27.66 -17.00
CA LEU A 443 -45.96 29.03 -16.61
C LEU A 443 -45.01 29.71 -17.59
N THR A 444 -45.51 30.71 -18.32
CA THR A 444 -44.73 31.67 -19.10
C THR A 444 -44.80 33.07 -18.49
N SER A 445 -43.82 33.93 -18.76
CA SER A 445 -43.74 35.30 -18.21
C SER A 445 -44.92 36.20 -18.58
N GLU A 446 -45.71 35.82 -19.59
CA GLU A 446 -46.89 36.55 -20.09
C GLU A 446 -48.22 35.83 -19.78
N SER A 447 -48.19 34.77 -18.96
CA SER A 447 -49.37 33.95 -18.69
C SER A 447 -50.45 34.73 -17.93
N SER A 448 -51.64 34.84 -18.52
CA SER A 448 -52.85 35.29 -17.82
C SER A 448 -53.39 34.19 -16.90
N SER A 449 -54.20 34.55 -15.89
CA SER A 449 -54.81 33.59 -14.95
C SER A 449 -55.56 32.45 -15.66
N ARG A 450 -56.25 32.77 -16.77
CA ARG A 450 -56.99 31.79 -17.59
C ARG A 450 -56.08 30.85 -18.35
N THR A 451 -54.97 31.35 -18.90
CA THR A 451 -54.04 30.55 -19.70
C THR A 451 -53.40 29.43 -18.87
N ILE A 452 -53.13 29.69 -17.59
CA ILE A 452 -52.56 28.68 -16.68
C ILE A 452 -53.60 27.62 -16.34
N ILE A 453 -54.82 28.05 -16.01
CA ILE A 453 -55.93 27.14 -15.70
C ILE A 453 -56.26 26.23 -16.89
N ASP A 454 -56.34 26.80 -18.10
CA ASP A 454 -56.64 26.06 -19.34
C ASP A 454 -55.52 25.07 -19.72
N GLY A 455 -54.30 25.29 -19.23
CA GLY A 455 -53.14 24.41 -19.44
C GLY A 455 -53.05 23.24 -18.47
N LEU A 456 -53.85 23.20 -17.39
CA LEU A 456 -53.83 22.10 -16.43
C LEU A 456 -54.62 20.90 -16.92
N SER A 457 -54.11 19.69 -16.66
CA SER A 457 -54.91 18.48 -16.82
C SER A 457 -56.10 18.49 -15.86
N THR A 458 -57.17 17.73 -16.15
CA THR A 458 -58.36 17.67 -15.29
C THR A 458 -58.04 17.35 -13.82
N ILE A 459 -57.05 16.48 -13.58
CA ILE A 459 -56.64 16.07 -12.24
C ILE A 459 -55.93 17.23 -11.52
N HIS A 460 -54.97 17.86 -12.19
CA HIS A 460 -54.23 19.01 -11.65
C HIS A 460 -55.16 20.20 -11.40
N TYR A 461 -56.09 20.48 -12.32
CA TYR A 461 -57.12 21.50 -12.16
C TYR A 461 -57.99 21.25 -10.93
N ASN A 462 -58.49 20.04 -10.73
CA ASN A 462 -59.33 19.70 -9.57
C ASN A 462 -58.57 19.92 -8.25
N VAL A 463 -57.32 19.49 -8.18
CA VAL A 463 -56.46 19.69 -6.99
C VAL A 463 -56.20 21.17 -6.75
N PHE A 464 -55.87 21.93 -7.81
CA PHE A 464 -55.66 23.37 -7.73
C PHE A 464 -56.91 24.07 -7.18
N ILE A 465 -58.08 23.88 -7.79
CA ILE A 465 -59.33 24.52 -7.34
C ILE A 465 -59.71 24.09 -5.93
N TYR A 466 -59.52 22.82 -5.56
CA TYR A 466 -59.81 22.33 -4.22
C TYR A 466 -58.94 23.03 -3.16
N VAL A 467 -57.64 23.15 -3.40
CA VAL A 467 -56.72 23.89 -2.53
C VAL A 467 -57.11 25.36 -2.45
N ILE A 468 -57.37 26.03 -3.57
CA ILE A 468 -57.78 27.45 -3.57
C ILE A 468 -59.08 27.67 -2.80
N SER A 469 -60.06 26.78 -2.95
CA SER A 469 -61.33 26.86 -2.24
C SER A 469 -61.13 26.73 -0.73
N PHE A 470 -60.29 25.79 -0.31
CA PHE A 470 -59.92 25.64 1.10
C PHE A 470 -59.19 26.87 1.65
N LEU A 471 -58.23 27.44 0.91
CA LEU A 471 -57.52 28.66 1.33
C LEU A 471 -58.45 29.86 1.46
N ARG A 472 -59.46 29.98 0.61
CA ARG A 472 -60.50 31.02 0.75
C ARG A 472 -61.31 30.85 2.03
N GLU A 473 -61.63 29.62 2.41
CA GLU A 473 -62.26 29.36 3.71
C GLU A 473 -61.35 29.79 4.87
N VAL A 474 -60.05 29.45 4.82
CA VAL A 474 -59.08 29.88 5.84
C VAL A 474 -59.08 31.41 6.01
N LEU A 475 -59.24 32.17 4.92
CA LEU A 475 -59.32 33.63 4.98
C LEU A 475 -60.59 34.16 5.64
N LEU A 476 -61.70 33.41 5.67
CA LEU A 476 -62.89 33.80 6.44
C LEU A 476 -62.60 33.84 7.95
N HIS A 477 -61.57 33.11 8.40
CA HIS A 477 -61.14 33.03 9.79
C HIS A 477 -59.95 33.96 10.11
N THR A 478 -59.62 34.90 9.23
CA THR A 478 -58.49 35.86 9.37
C THR A 478 -58.40 36.51 10.75
N ALA A 479 -59.54 36.86 11.36
CA ALA A 479 -59.60 37.50 12.67
C ALA A 479 -59.01 36.63 13.82
N ARG A 480 -59.04 35.31 13.67
CA ARG A 480 -58.56 34.34 14.68
C ARG A 480 -57.21 33.76 14.31
N ASN A 481 -57.04 33.31 13.06
CA ASN A 481 -55.81 32.66 12.60
C ASN A 481 -54.68 33.63 12.17
N GLN A 482 -54.98 34.92 12.01
CA GLN A 482 -54.04 35.99 11.66
C GLN A 482 -53.34 35.80 10.29
N LEU A 483 -53.96 35.03 9.40
CA LEU A 483 -53.52 34.84 8.02
C LEU A 483 -54.15 35.87 7.09
N ASN A 484 -53.46 36.19 6.00
CA ASN A 484 -53.96 37.06 4.95
C ASN A 484 -53.60 36.49 3.58
N SER A 485 -54.21 37.04 2.52
CA SER A 485 -54.03 36.55 1.15
C SER A 485 -52.56 36.56 0.72
N SER A 486 -51.78 37.55 1.12
CA SER A 486 -50.34 37.64 0.82
C SER A 486 -49.53 36.54 1.48
N LYS A 487 -49.74 36.26 2.78
CA LYS A 487 -49.06 35.16 3.50
C LYS A 487 -49.38 33.80 2.89
N LEU A 488 -50.65 33.55 2.55
CA LEU A 488 -51.06 32.30 1.92
C LEU A 488 -50.53 32.17 0.50
N ALA A 489 -50.60 33.23 -0.30
CA ALA A 489 -50.04 33.25 -1.65
C ALA A 489 -48.52 32.99 -1.64
N HIS A 490 -47.80 33.54 -0.67
CA HIS A 490 -46.36 33.33 -0.51
C HIS A 490 -46.00 31.86 -0.25
N VAL A 491 -46.72 31.18 0.65
CA VAL A 491 -46.45 29.77 0.95
C VAL A 491 -46.87 28.88 -0.22
N PHE A 492 -48.09 29.09 -0.73
CA PHE A 492 -48.68 28.20 -1.73
C PHE A 492 -48.16 28.42 -3.15
N SER A 493 -47.59 29.59 -3.47
CA SER A 493 -46.91 29.80 -4.76
C SER A 493 -45.71 28.89 -4.93
N ARG A 494 -45.03 28.55 -3.84
CA ARG A 494 -43.85 27.69 -3.84
C ARG A 494 -44.25 26.22 -3.83
N CYS A 495 -45.17 25.82 -2.95
CA CYS A 495 -45.54 24.40 -2.84
C CYS A 495 -46.32 23.88 -4.05
N LEU A 496 -47.17 24.69 -4.69
CA LEU A 496 -47.88 24.29 -5.90
C LEU A 496 -46.97 24.17 -7.13
N LEU A 497 -45.77 24.75 -7.07
CA LEU A 497 -44.71 24.63 -8.08
C LEU A 497 -43.64 23.60 -7.72
N GLY A 498 -43.80 22.87 -6.61
CA GLY A 498 -42.78 21.92 -6.15
C GLY A 498 -41.48 22.58 -5.67
N ALA A 499 -41.46 23.91 -5.48
CA ALA A 499 -40.31 24.66 -4.99
C ALA A 499 -40.30 24.68 -3.44
N PRO A 500 -39.14 24.50 -2.80
CA PRO A 500 -39.01 24.63 -1.35
C PRO A 500 -39.26 26.08 -0.90
N VAL A 501 -39.85 26.26 0.30
CA VAL A 501 -40.25 27.59 0.81
C VAL A 501 -39.07 28.56 0.96
N VAL A 502 -37.87 28.02 1.20
CA VAL A 502 -36.65 28.77 1.56
C VAL A 502 -35.81 29.22 0.35
N GLN A 503 -36.15 28.80 -0.88
CA GLN A 503 -35.42 29.24 -2.07
C GLN A 503 -35.72 30.70 -2.43
N SER A 504 -34.70 31.39 -2.96
CA SER A 504 -34.85 32.76 -3.48
C SER A 504 -35.94 32.80 -4.56
N PRO A 505 -36.81 33.82 -4.57
CA PRO A 505 -37.90 33.90 -5.53
C PRO A 505 -37.37 33.82 -6.97
N THR A 506 -37.97 32.91 -7.74
CA THR A 506 -37.79 32.84 -9.19
C THR A 506 -38.87 33.67 -9.87
N THR A 507 -38.63 34.09 -11.12
CA THR A 507 -39.62 34.80 -11.93
C THR A 507 -40.97 34.05 -11.97
N LYS A 508 -40.95 32.71 -11.92
CA LYS A 508 -42.14 31.86 -11.89
C LYS A 508 -42.88 31.89 -10.55
N THR A 509 -42.16 31.82 -9.42
CA THR A 509 -42.80 31.92 -8.09
C THR A 509 -43.45 33.28 -7.89
N ASP A 510 -42.87 34.36 -8.43
CA ASP A 510 -43.45 35.71 -8.35
C ASP A 510 -44.70 35.89 -9.21
N VAL A 511 -44.75 35.23 -10.38
CA VAL A 511 -45.96 35.17 -11.21
C VAL A 511 -47.06 34.41 -10.47
N MET A 512 -46.72 33.24 -9.91
CA MET A 512 -47.67 32.41 -9.17
C MET A 512 -48.18 33.10 -7.89
N GLU A 513 -47.31 33.80 -7.15
CA GLU A 513 -47.68 34.54 -5.94
C GLU A 513 -48.65 35.69 -6.24
N ARG A 514 -48.43 36.42 -7.34
CA ARG A 514 -49.36 37.46 -7.82
C ARG A 514 -50.71 36.86 -8.21
N LEU A 515 -50.71 35.74 -8.93
CA LEU A 515 -51.93 35.06 -9.35
C LEU A 515 -52.74 34.54 -8.16
N LEU A 516 -52.09 33.85 -7.22
CA LEU A 516 -52.73 33.36 -6.00
C LEU A 516 -53.30 34.52 -5.16
N SER A 517 -52.55 35.62 -5.02
CA SER A 517 -53.04 36.81 -4.33
C SER A 517 -54.31 37.36 -4.98
N HIS A 518 -54.39 37.35 -6.32
CA HIS A 518 -55.59 37.75 -7.05
C HIS A 518 -56.76 36.77 -6.81
N PHE A 519 -56.57 35.46 -7.02
CA PHE A 519 -57.63 34.46 -6.83
C PHE A 519 -58.20 34.45 -5.40
N LEU A 520 -57.33 34.62 -4.40
CA LEU A 520 -57.73 34.64 -3.00
C LEU A 520 -58.49 35.91 -2.59
N THR A 521 -58.37 37.00 -3.35
CA THR A 521 -59.02 38.29 -3.02
C THR A 521 -60.28 38.57 -3.84
N THR A 522 -60.27 38.28 -5.15
CA THR A 522 -61.40 38.60 -6.05
C THR A 522 -62.42 37.48 -6.15
N GLY A 523 -62.00 36.23 -5.90
CA GLY A 523 -62.86 35.06 -5.98
C GLY A 523 -63.31 34.68 -7.40
N THR A 524 -62.80 35.37 -8.42
CA THR A 524 -63.01 35.08 -9.85
C THR A 524 -61.82 34.30 -10.40
N LEU A 525 -62.10 33.19 -11.10
CA LEU A 525 -61.13 32.42 -11.86
C LEU A 525 -60.76 33.11 -13.19
#